data_AF-A0A3L5TTJ3-F1
#
_entry.id   AF-A0A3L5TTJ3-F1
#
_cell.length_a   1.000
_cell.length_b   1.000
_cell.length_c   1.000
_cell.angle_alpha   90.00
_cell.angle_beta   90.00
_cell.angle_gamma   90.00
#
_symmetry.space_group_name_H-M   'P 1'
#
loop_
_entity.id
_entity.type
_entity.pdbx_description
1 polymer ?
#
loop_
_entity_poly.entity_id
_entity_poly.type
_entity_poly.pdbx_seq_one_letter_code
_entity_poly.pdbx_strand_id
1 'polypeptide(L)'
;LEGECEPFPSIVRRVTLFFCTPKSLCNHLDEKSKNKIPMDLFTLIVLDECHHVVRRNPFNEIMNYYRRHKFESESSMIPQVLGLTASPGTNRADDGFSAVQHLKCLMANMDVSKLSVVRKYEQELLNYSSTPTKVKIRSTERQHDPVEGILLKAIKNVESVFTNRKVTSFLMQDSLETRTLLSALESPPLDKRVTRYVQWISETKRKTESVMLKDADVPRLIHICLRHLELYVECLEMNSLLEIENVTELLTDAYGLFSYESQQASTIQEREIIEALKDVTTRLREIRHSVESNPDVNEIIKTLLQEYEILNEDSRFLVFVKTRASAKALAKRLPHCLKATHLTGGTKSKDKAGLHIDEQLEVMGRFREGEHLCIVATSVACEGLDIPQCNLMIRYKFRVDEISSYQMRGRIRDKGGREVILASAEDFERETKNILRQYYMKNAIEQVIDLDLTAHIAIAERGIYASEVQGRLLQQRQSDSKTTGAFTVNCKFCGKPIADGQFIRNIKRKIAIIFDKTILT
;
A
#
# COMPACT_ATOMS: atom_id res chain seq x y z
N LEU A 1 -36.09 -13.98 -7.76
CA LEU A 1 -36.11 -14.79 -6.53
C LEU A 1 -34.85 -14.45 -5.76
N GLU A 2 -34.90 -13.36 -4.98
CA GLU A 2 -33.85 -13.00 -4.05
C GLU A 2 -33.89 -14.04 -2.93
N GLY A 3 -33.00 -15.03 -2.99
CA GLY A 3 -32.83 -15.98 -1.89
C GLY A 3 -32.36 -15.19 -0.67
N GLU A 4 -33.11 -15.23 0.42
CA GLU A 4 -32.67 -14.71 1.71
C GLU A 4 -31.34 -15.37 2.06
N CYS A 5 -30.23 -14.63 1.90
CA CYS A 5 -28.95 -15.08 2.41
C CYS A 5 -29.09 -15.29 3.91
N GLU A 6 -28.94 -16.54 4.32
CA GLU A 6 -29.05 -16.93 5.71
C GLU A 6 -28.10 -16.09 6.61
N PRO A 7 -28.55 -15.63 7.79
CA PRO A 7 -27.70 -14.85 8.68
C PRO A 7 -26.42 -15.60 9.06
N PHE A 8 -25.28 -14.91 9.00
CA PHE A 8 -23.96 -15.47 9.35
C PHE A 8 -23.93 -16.25 10.68
N PRO A 9 -24.59 -15.81 11.78
CA PRO A 9 -24.68 -16.60 13.01
C PRO A 9 -25.31 -17.98 12.85
N SER A 10 -26.35 -18.09 12.01
CA SER A 10 -27.03 -19.36 11.75
C SER A 10 -26.16 -20.31 10.94
N ILE A 11 -25.37 -19.77 10.00
CA ILE A 11 -24.38 -20.54 9.23
C ILE A 11 -23.32 -21.11 10.17
N VAL A 12 -22.69 -20.25 11.00
CA VAL A 12 -21.59 -20.65 11.90
C VAL A 12 -22.04 -21.74 12.88
N ARG A 13 -23.27 -21.69 13.38
CA ARG A 13 -23.80 -22.71 14.32
C ARG A 13 -24.02 -24.09 13.71
N ARG A 14 -24.11 -24.22 12.38
CA ARG A 14 -24.36 -25.50 11.69
C ARG A 14 -23.11 -26.14 11.10
N VAL A 15 -22.01 -25.40 11.04
CA VAL A 15 -20.75 -25.87 10.46
C VAL A 15 -19.73 -26.14 11.55
N THR A 16 -18.92 -27.18 11.37
CA THR A 16 -17.83 -27.51 12.30
C THR A 16 -16.55 -26.72 12.01
N LEU A 17 -16.33 -26.38 10.74
CA LEU A 17 -15.17 -25.64 10.25
C LEU A 17 -15.66 -24.58 9.27
N PHE A 18 -15.18 -23.34 9.40
CA PHE A 18 -15.43 -22.28 8.44
C PHE A 18 -14.19 -21.42 8.26
N PHE A 19 -14.03 -20.89 7.05
CA PHE A 19 -12.96 -19.95 6.70
C PHE A 19 -13.57 -18.57 6.50
N CYS A 20 -12.93 -17.54 7.03
CA CYS A 20 -13.39 -16.18 6.83
C CYS A 20 -12.22 -15.19 6.84
N THR A 21 -12.43 -14.03 6.23
CA THR A 21 -11.47 -12.94 6.38
C THR A 21 -11.53 -12.38 7.81
N PRO A 22 -10.40 -11.99 8.41
CA PRO A 22 -10.37 -11.48 9.78
C PRO A 22 -11.36 -10.34 10.02
N LYS A 23 -11.48 -9.41 9.06
CA LYS A 23 -12.40 -8.27 9.19
C LYS A 23 -13.87 -8.68 9.16
N SER A 24 -14.22 -9.74 8.43
CA SER A 24 -15.58 -10.28 8.45
C SER A 24 -15.93 -10.79 9.85
N LEU A 25 -15.01 -11.51 10.50
CA LEU A 25 -15.21 -12.00 11.85
C LEU A 25 -15.32 -10.86 12.88
N CYS A 26 -14.45 -9.84 12.82
CA CYS A 26 -14.55 -8.68 13.71
C CYS A 26 -15.94 -8.02 13.67
N ASN A 27 -16.56 -7.92 12.49
CA ASN A 27 -17.89 -7.32 12.36
C ASN A 27 -19.00 -8.12 13.06
N HIS A 28 -18.78 -9.41 13.29
CA HIS A 28 -19.71 -10.30 13.99
C HIS A 28 -19.32 -10.52 15.46
N LEU A 29 -18.10 -10.19 15.88
CA LEU A 29 -17.69 -10.17 17.29
C LEU A 29 -18.02 -8.83 17.99
N ASP A 30 -18.16 -7.74 17.23
CA ASP A 30 -18.51 -6.41 17.76
C ASP A 30 -19.82 -6.47 18.57
N GLU A 31 -19.76 -5.98 19.81
CA GLU A 31 -20.89 -5.89 20.74
C GLU A 31 -22.07 -5.09 20.18
N LYS A 32 -21.82 -4.14 19.28
CA LYS A 32 -22.86 -3.32 18.63
C LYS A 32 -23.48 -3.98 17.40
N SER A 33 -23.01 -5.17 17.01
CA SER A 33 -23.50 -5.89 15.84
C SER A 33 -24.88 -6.52 16.12
N LYS A 34 -25.82 -6.34 15.19
CA LYS A 34 -27.14 -7.00 15.26
C LYS A 34 -27.04 -8.53 15.15
N ASN A 35 -26.00 -9.02 14.48
CA ASN A 35 -25.74 -10.44 14.23
C ASN A 35 -24.49 -10.89 15.01
N LYS A 36 -24.40 -10.52 16.29
CA LYS A 36 -23.27 -10.87 17.14
C LYS A 36 -23.17 -12.39 17.32
N ILE A 37 -21.96 -12.93 17.26
CA ILE A 37 -21.63 -14.28 17.69
C ILE A 37 -20.75 -14.23 18.94
N PRO A 38 -21.01 -15.08 19.95
CA PRO A 38 -20.19 -15.10 21.16
C PRO A 38 -18.87 -15.85 20.91
N MET A 39 -17.84 -15.53 21.68
CA MET A 39 -16.50 -16.12 21.50
C MET A 39 -16.44 -17.59 21.94
N ASP A 40 -17.22 -17.98 22.94
CA ASP A 40 -17.36 -19.37 23.40
C ASP A 40 -18.10 -20.29 22.43
N LEU A 41 -18.57 -19.76 21.29
CA LEU A 41 -19.02 -20.60 20.17
C LEU A 41 -17.85 -21.36 19.53
N PHE A 42 -16.62 -20.87 19.68
CA PHE A 42 -15.44 -21.47 19.09
C PHE A 42 -14.67 -22.29 20.12
N THR A 43 -14.17 -23.44 19.68
CA THR A 43 -13.25 -24.28 20.46
C THR A 43 -11.80 -24.13 20.00
N LEU A 44 -11.57 -23.70 18.77
CA LEU A 44 -10.26 -23.47 18.17
C LEU A 44 -10.34 -22.27 17.21
N ILE A 45 -9.34 -21.40 17.29
CA ILE A 45 -9.10 -20.30 16.35
C ILE A 45 -7.74 -20.53 15.70
N VAL A 46 -7.73 -20.68 14.37
CA VAL A 46 -6.50 -20.76 13.58
C VAL A 46 -6.25 -19.41 12.91
N LEU A 47 -5.12 -18.80 13.22
CA LEU A 47 -4.68 -17.53 12.65
C LEU A 47 -3.59 -17.82 11.62
N ASP A 48 -3.96 -17.83 10.35
CA ASP A 48 -2.99 -17.91 9.25
C ASP A 48 -2.26 -16.56 9.08
N GLU A 49 -0.98 -16.61 8.73
CA GLU A 49 -0.07 -15.46 8.74
C GLU A 49 -0.10 -14.66 10.07
N CYS A 50 0.02 -15.39 11.18
CA CYS A 50 -0.18 -14.89 12.54
C CYS A 50 0.77 -13.77 12.97
N HIS A 51 1.85 -13.50 12.23
CA HIS A 51 2.72 -12.36 12.44
C HIS A 51 1.97 -11.00 12.30
N HIS A 52 0.78 -11.02 11.70
CA HIS A 52 -0.14 -9.88 11.65
C HIS A 52 -0.87 -9.57 12.96
N VAL A 53 -0.76 -10.40 14.01
CA VAL A 53 -1.40 -10.18 15.33
C VAL A 53 -0.63 -9.11 16.13
N VAL A 54 -0.58 -7.90 15.58
CA VAL A 54 0.07 -6.72 16.16
C VAL A 54 -0.74 -5.47 15.85
N ARG A 55 -0.55 -4.43 16.69
CA ARG A 55 -1.09 -3.08 16.46
C ARG A 55 -2.61 -3.12 16.20
N ARG A 56 -3.09 -2.41 15.17
CA ARG A 56 -4.51 -2.29 14.80
C ARG A 56 -4.94 -3.23 13.67
N ASN A 57 -4.19 -4.32 13.45
CA ASN A 57 -4.57 -5.31 12.45
C ASN A 57 -5.85 -6.04 12.89
N PRO A 58 -6.79 -6.37 11.97
CA PRO A 58 -7.98 -7.17 12.29
C PRO A 58 -7.70 -8.48 13.05
N PHE A 59 -6.57 -9.14 12.80
CA PHE A 59 -6.15 -10.32 13.58
C PHE A 59 -5.97 -9.99 15.07
N ASN A 60 -5.31 -8.88 15.38
CA ASN A 60 -5.17 -8.43 16.77
C ASN A 60 -6.51 -7.93 17.34
N GLU A 61 -7.39 -7.36 16.51
CA GLU A 61 -8.75 -6.98 16.91
C GLU A 61 -9.57 -8.21 17.36
N ILE A 62 -9.47 -9.34 16.65
CA ILE A 62 -10.05 -10.63 17.09
C ILE A 62 -9.49 -11.03 18.46
N MET A 63 -8.17 -10.92 18.64
CA MET A 63 -7.54 -11.24 19.92
C MET A 63 -7.93 -10.29 21.06
N ASN A 64 -8.30 -9.04 20.77
CA ASN A 64 -8.90 -8.16 21.77
C ASN A 64 -10.26 -8.71 22.25
N TYR A 65 -11.11 -9.18 21.33
CA TYR A 65 -12.39 -9.82 21.70
C TYR A 65 -12.16 -11.12 22.49
N TYR A 66 -11.13 -11.89 22.13
CA TYR A 66 -10.72 -13.07 22.88
C TYR A 66 -10.34 -12.72 24.32
N ARG A 67 -9.48 -11.72 24.52
CA ARG A 67 -9.06 -11.26 25.85
C ARG A 67 -10.24 -10.74 26.68
N ARG A 68 -11.14 -9.98 26.08
CA ARG A 68 -12.37 -9.54 26.76
C ARG A 68 -13.19 -10.73 27.22
N HIS A 69 -13.42 -11.71 26.36
CA HIS A 69 -14.13 -12.92 26.77
C HIS A 69 -13.40 -13.63 27.91
N LYS A 70 -12.09 -13.82 27.80
CA LYS A 70 -11.26 -14.47 28.83
C LYS A 70 -11.27 -13.77 30.19
N PHE A 71 -11.30 -12.44 30.24
CA PHE A 71 -11.20 -11.67 31.50
C PHE A 71 -12.52 -11.09 32.01
N GLU A 72 -13.52 -10.88 31.14
CA GLU A 72 -14.81 -10.27 31.49
C GLU A 72 -15.96 -11.28 31.53
N SER A 73 -15.85 -12.44 30.86
CA SER A 73 -16.93 -13.44 30.80
C SER A 73 -16.93 -14.38 32.01
N GLU A 74 -18.12 -14.82 32.41
CA GLU A 74 -18.31 -15.90 33.39
C GLU A 74 -18.13 -17.29 32.76
N SER A 75 -18.10 -17.39 31.43
CA SER A 75 -17.92 -18.65 30.69
C SER A 75 -16.49 -19.17 30.85
N SER A 76 -16.36 -20.43 31.25
CA SER A 76 -15.06 -21.10 31.32
C SER A 76 -14.56 -21.60 29.96
N MET A 77 -15.40 -21.55 28.91
CA MET A 77 -15.02 -21.98 27.58
C MET A 77 -14.26 -20.86 26.86
N ILE A 78 -12.99 -21.13 26.59
CA ILE A 78 -12.08 -20.24 25.86
C ILE A 78 -11.51 -21.05 24.68
N PRO A 79 -11.59 -20.55 23.44
CA PRO A 79 -11.05 -21.28 22.30
C PRO A 79 -9.53 -21.44 22.41
N GLN A 80 -9.02 -22.59 22.00
CA GLN A 80 -7.59 -22.74 21.76
C GLN A 80 -7.15 -21.81 20.61
N VAL A 81 -5.94 -21.26 20.67
CA VAL A 81 -5.37 -20.43 19.59
C VAL A 81 -4.19 -21.15 18.94
N LEU A 82 -4.19 -21.22 17.61
CA LEU A 82 -3.09 -21.72 16.80
C LEU A 82 -2.68 -20.65 15.78
N GLY A 83 -1.45 -20.14 15.89
CA GLY A 83 -0.89 -19.21 14.91
C GLY A 83 0.05 -19.92 13.93
N LEU A 84 -0.14 -19.68 12.63
CA LEU A 84 0.72 -20.20 11.57
C LEU A 84 1.47 -19.04 10.90
N THR A 85 2.79 -19.15 10.74
CA THR A 85 3.57 -18.16 9.98
C THR A 85 4.87 -18.76 9.47
N ALA A 86 5.31 -18.35 8.28
CA ALA A 86 6.66 -18.64 7.80
C ALA A 86 7.74 -17.81 8.51
N SER A 87 7.37 -16.62 9.03
CA SER A 87 8.28 -15.69 9.69
C SER A 87 7.52 -14.83 10.71
N PRO A 88 7.89 -14.85 12.01
CA PRO A 88 7.28 -13.96 13.01
C PRO A 88 7.74 -12.49 12.89
N GLY A 89 8.76 -12.23 12.05
CA GLY A 89 9.39 -10.91 11.90
C GLY A 89 10.10 -10.42 13.16
N THR A 90 10.58 -9.18 13.11
CA THR A 90 11.20 -8.53 14.29
C THR A 90 10.64 -7.14 14.58
N ASN A 91 9.61 -6.70 13.82
CA ASN A 91 9.07 -5.34 13.89
C ASN A 91 10.18 -4.29 13.77
N ARG A 92 11.08 -4.50 12.79
CA ARG A 92 12.21 -3.61 12.50
C ARG A 92 13.24 -3.48 13.63
N ALA A 93 13.41 -4.49 14.48
CA ALA A 93 14.44 -4.50 15.52
C ALA A 93 15.84 -4.19 14.94
N ASP A 94 16.63 -3.40 15.68
CA ASP A 94 18.01 -3.07 15.32
C ASP A 94 19.04 -3.97 16.06
N ASP A 95 18.56 -4.77 17.01
CA ASP A 95 19.36 -5.69 17.83
C ASP A 95 18.59 -6.98 18.17
N GLY A 96 19.31 -7.99 18.68
CA GLY A 96 18.75 -9.29 19.03
C GLY A 96 17.82 -9.29 20.25
N PHE A 97 18.05 -8.42 21.24
CA PHE A 97 17.18 -8.32 22.41
C PHE A 97 15.80 -7.80 22.02
N SER A 98 15.76 -6.75 21.21
CA SER A 98 14.52 -6.19 20.64
C SER A 98 13.75 -7.24 19.82
N ALA A 99 14.44 -8.11 19.08
CA ALA A 99 13.81 -9.22 18.35
C ALA A 99 13.17 -10.27 19.28
N VAL A 100 13.85 -10.63 20.39
CA VAL A 100 13.28 -11.53 21.42
C VAL A 100 12.05 -10.91 22.07
N GLN A 101 12.11 -9.62 22.42
CA GLN A 101 10.95 -8.93 23.00
C GLN A 101 9.78 -8.88 22.01
N HIS A 102 10.03 -8.61 20.72
CA HIS A 102 8.99 -8.65 19.70
C HIS A 102 8.33 -10.04 19.61
N LEU A 103 9.13 -11.11 19.56
CA LEU A 103 8.61 -12.48 19.51
C LEU A 103 7.73 -12.81 20.73
N LYS A 104 8.19 -12.45 21.94
CA LYS A 104 7.41 -12.64 23.17
C LYS A 104 6.12 -11.82 23.18
N CYS A 105 6.17 -10.58 22.72
CA CYS A 105 4.98 -9.73 22.56
C CYS A 105 3.98 -10.33 21.55
N LEU A 106 4.46 -10.85 20.42
CA LEU A 106 3.62 -11.51 19.42
C LEU A 106 2.92 -12.75 20.01
N MET A 107 3.68 -13.59 20.70
CA MET A 107 3.15 -14.74 21.45
C MET A 107 2.10 -14.32 22.49
N ALA A 108 2.35 -13.23 23.22
CA ALA A 108 1.43 -12.70 24.23
C ALA A 108 0.14 -12.14 23.61
N ASN A 109 0.23 -11.47 22.46
CA ASN A 109 -0.94 -10.99 21.74
C ASN A 109 -1.87 -12.14 21.29
N MET A 110 -1.32 -13.33 21.08
CA MET A 110 -2.05 -14.54 20.67
C MET A 110 -2.43 -15.46 21.84
N ASP A 111 -1.99 -15.16 23.07
CA ASP A 111 -2.13 -16.07 24.22
C ASP A 111 -1.48 -17.46 23.97
N VAL A 112 -0.31 -17.47 23.33
CA VAL A 112 0.43 -18.69 22.98
C VAL A 112 1.71 -18.77 23.82
N SER A 113 1.91 -19.87 24.54
CA SER A 113 3.10 -20.09 25.37
C SER A 113 4.14 -21.03 24.75
N LYS A 114 3.80 -21.74 23.66
CA LYS A 114 4.68 -22.70 23.00
C LYS A 114 4.95 -22.31 21.55
N LEU A 115 6.23 -22.31 21.18
CA LEU A 115 6.68 -22.13 19.81
C LEU A 115 7.05 -23.50 19.22
N SER A 116 6.65 -23.77 17.97
CA SER A 116 6.97 -25.01 17.28
C SER A 116 7.71 -24.71 15.98
N VAL A 117 8.86 -25.34 15.78
CA VAL A 117 9.65 -25.30 14.54
C VAL A 117 10.18 -26.69 14.20
N VAL A 118 10.53 -26.92 12.93
CA VAL A 118 11.12 -28.19 12.49
C VAL A 118 12.57 -28.28 12.99
N ARG A 119 12.84 -29.22 13.91
CA ARG A 119 14.20 -29.54 14.39
C ARG A 119 14.67 -30.93 13.96
N LYS A 120 13.84 -31.96 14.17
CA LYS A 120 14.20 -33.36 13.92
C LYS A 120 14.42 -33.69 12.44
N TYR A 121 13.61 -33.10 11.55
CA TYR A 121 13.59 -33.41 10.12
C TYR A 121 14.04 -32.20 9.27
N GLU A 122 15.02 -31.42 9.76
CA GLU A 122 15.51 -30.22 9.07
C GLU A 122 16.07 -30.55 7.67
N GLN A 123 16.82 -31.64 7.54
CA GLN A 123 17.37 -32.08 6.25
C GLN A 123 16.27 -32.46 5.25
N GLU A 124 15.18 -33.07 5.73
CA GLU A 124 14.03 -33.36 4.88
C GLU A 124 13.38 -32.06 4.40
N LEU A 125 13.18 -31.09 5.29
CA LEU A 125 12.64 -29.77 4.94
C LEU A 125 13.50 -29.03 3.90
N LEU A 126 14.83 -29.10 4.02
CA LEU A 126 15.76 -28.48 3.07
C LEU A 126 15.67 -29.09 1.66
N ASN A 127 15.23 -30.34 1.52
CA ASN A 127 14.97 -30.93 0.20
C ASN A 127 13.78 -30.30 -0.53
N TYR A 128 12.85 -29.67 0.20
CA TYR A 128 11.68 -28.98 -0.34
C TYR A 128 11.83 -27.44 -0.36
N SER A 129 12.86 -26.91 0.29
CA SER A 129 13.09 -25.47 0.47
C SER A 129 14.56 -25.14 0.21
N SER A 130 14.92 -25.01 -1.07
CA SER A 130 16.25 -24.54 -1.47
C SER A 130 16.40 -23.04 -1.18
N THR A 131 17.58 -22.62 -0.73
CA THR A 131 17.88 -21.17 -0.65
C THR A 131 18.30 -20.69 -2.03
N PRO A 132 17.57 -19.76 -2.66
CA PRO A 132 17.91 -19.26 -3.99
C PRO A 132 19.20 -18.45 -3.97
N THR A 133 19.90 -18.43 -5.10
CA THR A 133 21.10 -17.61 -5.26
C THR A 133 20.68 -16.15 -5.44
N LYS A 134 21.20 -15.26 -4.58
CA LYS A 134 20.89 -13.83 -4.60
C LYS A 134 21.88 -13.06 -5.45
N VAL A 135 21.38 -12.38 -6.48
CA VAL A 135 22.15 -11.53 -7.39
C VAL A 135 21.71 -10.08 -7.21
N LYS A 136 22.67 -9.16 -7.03
CA LYS A 136 22.40 -7.72 -6.93
C LYS A 136 22.86 -7.03 -8.21
N ILE A 137 21.95 -6.35 -8.89
CA ILE A 137 22.22 -5.57 -10.10
C ILE A 137 21.97 -4.10 -9.80
N ARG A 138 23.00 -3.27 -9.88
CA ARG A 138 22.87 -1.84 -9.62
C ARG A 138 22.04 -1.20 -10.74
N SER A 139 20.99 -0.48 -10.36
CA SER A 139 20.19 0.31 -11.30
C SER A 139 21.07 1.34 -12.00
N THR A 140 20.88 1.48 -13.30
CA THR A 140 21.64 2.38 -14.16
C THR A 140 20.75 3.53 -14.58
N GLU A 141 21.22 4.76 -14.41
CA GLU A 141 20.51 5.94 -14.92
C GLU A 141 20.92 6.23 -16.37
N ARG A 142 20.03 6.84 -17.14
CA ARG A 142 20.38 7.32 -18.49
C ARG A 142 21.44 8.42 -18.36
N GLN A 143 22.51 8.36 -19.14
CA GLN A 143 23.56 9.38 -19.11
C GLN A 143 23.04 10.75 -19.57
N HIS A 144 22.13 10.76 -20.55
CA HIS A 144 21.41 11.94 -21.01
C HIS A 144 19.91 11.63 -21.07
N ASP A 145 19.12 12.26 -20.21
CA ASP A 145 17.66 12.09 -20.16
C ASP A 145 16.94 13.39 -20.60
N PRO A 146 16.63 13.55 -21.90
CA PRO A 146 15.93 14.73 -22.39
C PRO A 146 14.48 14.80 -21.89
N VAL A 147 13.86 13.67 -21.55
CA VAL A 147 12.50 13.61 -20.99
C VAL A 147 12.49 14.27 -19.63
N GLU A 148 13.44 13.89 -18.78
CA GLU A 148 13.64 14.52 -17.47
C GLU A 148 13.85 16.03 -17.60
N GLY A 149 14.72 16.47 -18.51
CA GLY A 149 14.97 17.90 -18.73
C GLY A 149 13.71 18.69 -19.10
N ILE A 150 12.84 18.12 -19.94
CA ILE A 150 11.57 18.74 -20.32
C ILE A 150 10.60 18.80 -19.13
N LEU A 151 10.46 17.71 -18.36
CA LEU A 151 9.59 17.65 -17.20
C LEU A 151 10.03 18.61 -16.09
N LEU A 152 11.33 18.69 -15.80
CA LEU A 152 11.86 19.63 -14.81
C LEU A 152 11.64 21.09 -15.24
N LYS A 153 11.76 21.40 -16.54
CA LYS A 153 11.42 22.73 -17.08
C LYS A 153 9.93 23.03 -16.92
N ALA A 154 9.06 22.05 -17.17
CA ALA A 154 7.62 22.19 -16.98
C ALA A 154 7.24 22.45 -15.51
N ILE A 155 7.86 21.71 -14.58
CA ILE A 155 7.71 21.93 -13.13
C ILE A 155 8.10 23.36 -12.76
N LYS A 156 9.27 23.83 -13.22
CA LYS A 156 9.74 25.20 -12.95
C LYS A 156 8.78 26.26 -13.48
N ASN A 157 8.21 26.04 -14.67
CA ASN A 157 7.24 26.95 -15.25
C ASN A 157 5.96 27.04 -14.38
N VAL A 158 5.45 25.91 -13.90
CA VAL A 158 4.28 25.89 -13.00
C VAL A 158 4.59 26.53 -11.64
N GLU A 159 5.77 26.24 -11.05
CA GLU A 159 6.20 26.88 -9.80
C GLU A 159 6.30 28.41 -9.92
N SER A 160 6.72 28.92 -11.09
CA SER A 160 6.82 30.37 -11.33
C SER A 160 5.47 31.09 -11.25
N VAL A 161 4.36 30.39 -11.46
CA VAL A 161 3.00 30.96 -11.32
C VAL A 161 2.74 31.40 -9.88
N PHE A 162 3.31 30.72 -8.88
CA PHE A 162 3.15 31.09 -7.48
C PHE A 162 3.85 32.40 -7.12
N THR A 163 4.91 32.75 -7.85
CA THR A 163 5.64 34.02 -7.68
C THR A 163 5.01 35.18 -8.45
N ASN A 164 3.90 34.95 -9.17
CA ASN A 164 3.19 35.99 -9.89
C ASN A 164 2.54 36.99 -8.91
N ARG A 165 2.69 38.29 -9.19
CA ARG A 165 2.19 39.40 -8.36
C ARG A 165 0.73 39.23 -7.92
N LYS A 166 -0.15 38.65 -8.72
CA LYS A 166 -1.55 38.41 -8.33
C LYS A 166 -1.66 37.46 -7.14
N VAL A 167 -1.00 36.29 -7.18
CA VAL A 167 -1.06 35.30 -6.09
C VAL A 167 -0.44 35.89 -4.83
N THR A 168 0.73 36.53 -4.97
CA THR A 168 1.44 37.16 -3.85
C THR A 168 0.63 38.30 -3.23
N SER A 169 0.03 39.20 -4.02
CA SER A 169 -0.73 40.34 -3.49
C SER A 169 -2.00 39.92 -2.75
N PHE A 170 -2.66 38.85 -3.21
CA PHE A 170 -3.86 38.32 -2.54
C PHE A 170 -3.53 37.60 -1.24
N LEU A 171 -2.41 36.89 -1.17
CA LEU A 171 -1.97 36.18 0.04
C LEU A 171 -1.32 37.11 1.08
N MET A 172 -0.94 38.34 0.70
CA MET A 172 -0.43 39.34 1.65
C MET A 172 -1.52 40.00 2.50
N GLN A 173 -2.80 39.63 2.36
CA GLN A 173 -3.88 40.12 3.21
C GLN A 173 -4.02 39.31 4.53
N ASP A 174 -4.12 40.07 5.63
CA ASP A 174 -4.21 39.79 7.08
C ASP A 174 -4.81 38.45 7.57
N SER A 175 -4.03 37.36 7.51
CA SER A 175 -4.21 36.21 8.42
C SER A 175 -2.90 35.45 8.65
N LEU A 176 -2.84 34.56 9.65
CA LEU A 176 -1.69 33.69 9.88
C LEU A 176 -1.63 32.57 8.82
N GLU A 177 -2.79 32.11 8.39
CA GLU A 177 -3.03 31.05 7.43
C GLU A 177 -2.55 31.45 6.03
N THR A 178 -2.87 32.66 5.57
CA THR A 178 -2.41 33.20 4.29
C THR A 178 -0.89 33.35 4.23
N ARG A 179 -0.26 33.85 5.31
CA ARG A 179 1.21 33.93 5.42
C ARG A 179 1.88 32.56 5.41
N THR A 180 1.29 31.59 6.10
CA THR A 180 1.80 30.20 6.15
C THR A 180 1.70 29.52 4.78
N LEU A 181 0.64 29.79 4.03
CA LEU A 181 0.47 29.30 2.66
C LEU A 181 1.49 29.97 1.71
N LEU A 182 1.66 31.29 1.78
CA LEU A 182 2.62 32.01 0.96
C LEU A 182 4.05 31.49 1.15
N SER A 183 4.49 31.35 2.41
CA SER A 183 5.81 30.78 2.73
C SER A 183 5.99 29.36 2.17
N ALA A 184 4.94 28.54 2.19
CA ALA A 184 4.99 27.20 1.61
C ALA A 184 5.18 27.23 0.09
N LEU A 185 4.48 28.13 -0.61
CA LEU A 185 4.55 28.29 -2.06
C LEU A 185 5.89 28.85 -2.53
N GLU A 186 6.53 29.72 -1.74
CA GLU A 186 7.83 30.33 -2.06
C GLU A 186 9.03 29.40 -1.80
N SER A 187 8.83 28.30 -1.06
CA SER A 187 9.91 27.40 -0.64
C SER A 187 9.65 25.92 -1.03
N PRO A 188 9.43 25.60 -2.32
CA PRO A 188 9.35 24.22 -2.75
C PRO A 188 10.70 23.50 -2.56
N PRO A 189 10.72 22.19 -2.21
CA PRO A 189 11.96 21.42 -2.14
C PRO A 189 12.73 21.47 -3.47
N LEU A 190 14.07 21.52 -3.38
CA LEU A 190 14.96 21.62 -4.55
C LEU A 190 14.92 20.36 -5.41
N ASP A 191 15.06 19.19 -4.77
CA ASP A 191 14.95 17.91 -5.46
C ASP A 191 13.47 17.56 -5.67
N LYS A 192 13.09 17.38 -6.94
CA LYS A 192 11.72 17.11 -7.37
C LYS A 192 11.39 15.61 -7.39
N ARG A 193 12.40 14.75 -7.24
CA ARG A 193 12.29 13.28 -7.34
C ARG A 193 12.06 12.60 -5.99
N VAL A 194 12.18 13.35 -4.89
CA VAL A 194 12.08 12.80 -3.53
C VAL A 194 10.65 12.82 -3.00
N THR A 195 10.33 11.86 -2.14
CA THR A 195 9.06 11.79 -1.40
C THR A 195 8.73 13.11 -0.69
N ARG A 196 9.75 13.88 -0.29
CA ARG A 196 9.61 15.19 0.35
C ARG A 196 8.88 16.20 -0.55
N TYR A 197 9.07 16.16 -1.86
CA TYR A 197 8.37 17.07 -2.80
C TYR A 197 6.89 16.72 -2.92
N VAL A 198 6.55 15.42 -3.00
CA VAL A 198 5.15 14.94 -2.98
C VAL A 198 4.46 15.27 -1.65
N GLN A 199 5.18 15.14 -0.53
CA GLN A 199 4.69 15.57 0.79
C GLN A 199 4.43 17.08 0.82
N TRP A 200 5.35 17.89 0.30
CA TRP A 200 5.16 19.34 0.19
C TRP A 200 3.93 19.70 -0.65
N ILE A 201 3.69 19.05 -1.80
CA ILE A 201 2.48 19.24 -2.60
C ILE A 201 1.24 18.97 -1.76
N SER A 202 1.21 17.83 -1.06
CA SER A 202 0.07 17.40 -0.25
C SER A 202 -0.21 18.34 0.92
N GLU A 203 0.84 18.77 1.62
CA GLU A 203 0.74 19.74 2.72
C GLU A 203 0.29 21.11 2.23
N THR A 204 0.78 21.55 1.07
CA THR A 204 0.42 22.84 0.47
C THR A 204 -1.03 22.82 -0.03
N LYS A 205 -1.52 21.70 -0.57
CA LYS A 205 -2.95 21.52 -0.86
C LYS A 205 -3.78 21.70 0.41
N ARG A 206 -3.44 21.00 1.50
CA ARG A 206 -4.14 21.13 2.79
C ARG A 206 -4.12 22.56 3.35
N LYS A 207 -2.99 23.26 3.23
CA LYS A 207 -2.88 24.67 3.61
C LYS A 207 -3.80 25.54 2.75
N THR A 208 -3.85 25.30 1.44
CA THR A 208 -4.75 26.01 0.52
C THR A 208 -6.21 25.82 0.89
N GLU A 209 -6.61 24.57 1.22
CA GLU A 209 -7.97 24.23 1.66
C GLU A 209 -8.36 24.90 2.99
N SER A 210 -7.37 25.24 3.84
CA SER A 210 -7.62 25.90 5.13
C SER A 210 -7.77 27.42 5.04
N VAL A 211 -7.44 28.03 3.90
CA VAL A 211 -7.52 29.49 3.73
C VAL A 211 -8.88 29.86 3.14
N MET A 212 -9.60 30.75 3.83
CA MET A 212 -10.84 31.35 3.33
C MET A 212 -10.52 32.67 2.61
N LEU A 213 -10.36 32.61 1.28
CA LEU A 213 -10.16 33.80 0.45
C LEU A 213 -11.50 34.33 -0.09
N LYS A 214 -11.59 35.67 -0.23
CA LYS A 214 -12.73 36.33 -0.90
C LYS A 214 -12.77 36.03 -2.39
N ASP A 215 -11.59 35.90 -3.00
CA ASP A 215 -11.44 35.54 -4.41
C ASP A 215 -11.29 34.02 -4.53
N ALA A 216 -12.32 33.38 -5.09
CA ALA A 216 -12.37 31.93 -5.29
C ALA A 216 -11.42 31.44 -6.42
N ASP A 217 -10.93 32.34 -7.27
CA ASP A 217 -10.03 31.99 -8.38
C ASP A 217 -8.60 31.73 -7.90
N VAL A 218 -8.15 32.36 -6.80
CA VAL A 218 -6.79 32.17 -6.27
C VAL A 218 -6.59 30.76 -5.69
N PRO A 219 -7.43 30.23 -4.76
CA PRO A 219 -7.31 28.86 -4.31
C PRO A 219 -7.47 27.86 -5.45
N ARG A 220 -8.37 28.14 -6.40
CA ARG A 220 -8.58 27.30 -7.59
C ARG A 220 -7.30 27.19 -8.42
N LEU A 221 -6.65 28.31 -8.74
CA LEU A 221 -5.40 28.34 -9.50
C LEU A 221 -4.29 27.57 -8.77
N ILE A 222 -4.15 27.75 -7.46
CA ILE A 222 -3.16 27.01 -6.66
C ILE A 222 -3.40 25.50 -6.74
N HIS A 223 -4.65 25.05 -6.60
CA HIS A 223 -4.99 23.63 -6.73
C HIS A 223 -4.65 23.07 -8.11
N ILE A 224 -4.91 23.84 -9.17
CA ILE A 224 -4.56 23.46 -10.55
C ILE A 224 -3.05 23.32 -10.69
N CYS A 225 -2.26 24.32 -10.28
CA CYS A 225 -0.81 24.23 -10.30
C CYS A 225 -0.30 23.00 -9.53
N LEU A 226 -0.74 22.81 -8.28
CA LEU A 226 -0.32 21.68 -7.44
C LEU A 226 -0.71 20.31 -8.05
N ARG A 227 -1.81 20.23 -8.79
CA ARG A 227 -2.21 19.03 -9.53
C ARG A 227 -1.32 18.77 -10.75
N HIS A 228 -0.96 19.81 -11.51
CA HIS A 228 -0.01 19.66 -12.61
C HIS A 228 1.39 19.29 -12.11
N LEU A 229 1.83 19.84 -10.98
CA LEU A 229 3.08 19.44 -10.33
C LEU A 229 3.06 17.97 -9.91
N GLU A 230 1.96 17.49 -9.33
CA GLU A 230 1.77 16.08 -8.97
C GLU A 230 1.87 15.18 -10.22
N LEU A 231 1.23 15.55 -11.33
CA LEU A 231 1.33 14.85 -12.61
C LEU A 231 2.76 14.80 -13.14
N TYR A 232 3.49 15.92 -13.16
CA TYR A 232 4.87 15.94 -13.67
C TYR A 232 5.83 15.14 -12.79
N VAL A 233 5.62 15.11 -11.48
CA VAL A 233 6.40 14.24 -10.56
C VAL A 233 6.09 12.77 -10.81
N GLU A 234 4.82 12.43 -11.04
CA GLU A 234 4.44 11.08 -11.45
C GLU A 234 5.07 10.68 -12.80
N CYS A 235 5.15 11.61 -13.75
CA CYS A 235 5.85 11.43 -15.02
C CYS A 235 7.36 11.21 -14.84
N LEU A 236 8.01 11.95 -13.92
CA LEU A 236 9.42 11.75 -13.59
C LEU A 236 9.66 10.37 -12.97
N GLU A 237 8.80 9.96 -12.04
CA GLU A 237 8.86 8.61 -11.46
C GLU A 237 8.67 7.55 -12.55
N MET A 238 7.66 7.71 -13.40
CA MET A 238 7.39 6.79 -14.51
C MET A 238 8.57 6.70 -15.49
N ASN A 239 9.18 7.83 -15.85
CA ASN A 239 10.35 7.90 -16.72
C ASN A 239 11.56 7.14 -16.14
N SER A 240 11.70 7.15 -14.82
CA SER A 240 12.76 6.42 -14.11
C SER A 240 12.52 4.90 -14.03
N LEU A 241 11.29 4.45 -14.28
CA LEU A 241 10.86 3.05 -14.14
C LEU A 241 10.56 2.38 -15.48
N LEU A 242 10.19 3.13 -16.51
CA LEU A 242 9.61 2.59 -17.74
C LEU A 242 10.13 3.35 -18.97
N GLU A 243 9.47 3.12 -20.10
CA GLU A 243 9.77 3.74 -21.39
C GLU A 243 9.03 5.08 -21.56
N ILE A 244 9.49 5.91 -22.51
CA ILE A 244 8.89 7.22 -22.78
C ILE A 244 7.42 7.12 -23.21
N GLU A 245 7.04 6.03 -23.89
CA GLU A 245 5.66 5.79 -24.31
C GLU A 245 4.69 5.86 -23.13
N ASN A 246 5.09 5.29 -21.99
CA ASN A 246 4.25 5.29 -20.78
C ASN A 246 4.08 6.71 -20.23
N VAL A 247 5.15 7.52 -20.24
CA VAL A 247 5.09 8.93 -19.84
C VAL A 247 4.16 9.72 -20.76
N THR A 248 4.28 9.51 -22.08
CA THR A 248 3.41 10.20 -23.05
C THR A 248 1.95 9.77 -22.96
N GLU A 249 1.67 8.50 -22.68
CA GLU A 249 0.32 7.98 -22.45
C GLU A 249 -0.31 8.65 -21.21
N LEU A 250 0.41 8.69 -20.08
CA LEU A 250 -0.04 9.34 -18.86
C LEU A 250 -0.37 10.84 -19.07
N LEU A 251 0.52 11.58 -19.75
CA LEU A 251 0.28 12.99 -20.06
C LEU A 251 -0.90 13.20 -21.00
N THR A 252 -1.09 12.29 -21.95
CA THR A 252 -2.22 12.36 -22.91
C THR A 252 -3.55 12.18 -22.19
N ASP A 253 -3.64 11.17 -21.31
CA ASP A 253 -4.83 10.90 -20.51
C ASP A 253 -5.13 12.07 -19.56
N ALA A 254 -4.09 12.60 -18.89
CA ALA A 254 -4.23 13.76 -18.02
C ALA A 254 -4.68 15.01 -18.78
N TYR A 255 -4.16 15.25 -19.98
CA TYR A 255 -4.60 16.35 -20.83
C TYR A 255 -6.07 16.20 -21.24
N GLY A 256 -6.51 15.00 -21.61
CA GLY A 256 -7.93 14.71 -21.90
C GLY A 256 -8.85 15.05 -20.73
N LEU A 257 -8.45 14.68 -19.52
CA LEU A 257 -9.20 14.99 -18.29
C LEU A 257 -9.19 16.49 -17.95
N PHE A 258 -8.02 17.11 -17.97
CA PHE A 258 -7.87 18.51 -17.56
C PHE A 258 -8.47 19.48 -18.57
N SER A 259 -8.35 19.19 -19.87
CA SER A 259 -8.94 20.02 -20.92
C SER A 259 -10.46 20.08 -20.80
N TYR A 260 -11.12 18.95 -20.52
CA TYR A 260 -12.57 18.92 -20.28
C TYR A 260 -12.98 19.79 -19.08
N GLU A 261 -12.29 19.67 -17.94
CA GLU A 261 -12.56 20.49 -16.75
C GLU A 261 -12.33 21.99 -17.01
N SER A 262 -11.40 22.32 -17.91
CA SER A 262 -11.03 23.70 -18.24
C SER A 262 -11.91 24.41 -19.24
N GLN A 263 -12.89 23.72 -19.83
CA GLN A 263 -13.96 24.40 -20.57
C GLN A 263 -14.72 25.39 -19.67
N GLN A 264 -14.55 25.25 -18.34
CA GLN A 264 -15.03 26.17 -17.31
C GLN A 264 -13.94 27.08 -16.73
N ALA A 265 -12.80 27.26 -17.41
CA ALA A 265 -11.68 28.05 -16.92
C ALA A 265 -12.08 29.53 -16.78
N SER A 266 -11.99 30.04 -15.54
CA SER A 266 -12.36 31.41 -15.21
C SER A 266 -11.24 32.41 -15.49
N THR A 267 -9.99 31.95 -15.62
CA THR A 267 -8.81 32.83 -15.71
C THR A 267 -7.89 32.52 -16.90
N ILE A 268 -7.10 33.52 -17.32
CA ILE A 268 -6.07 33.37 -18.37
C ILE A 268 -4.99 32.39 -17.91
N GLN A 269 -4.57 32.49 -16.64
CA GLN A 269 -3.50 31.66 -16.09
C GLN A 269 -3.88 30.17 -16.05
N GLU A 270 -5.16 29.86 -15.79
CA GLU A 270 -5.67 28.49 -15.88
C GLU A 270 -5.54 27.93 -17.31
N ARG A 271 -5.83 28.74 -18.34
CA ARG A 271 -5.67 28.33 -19.75
C ARG A 271 -4.20 28.15 -20.13
N GLU A 272 -3.32 29.04 -19.68
CA GLU A 272 -1.88 28.97 -19.94
C GLU A 272 -1.25 27.68 -19.39
N ILE A 273 -1.64 27.25 -18.18
CA ILE A 273 -1.13 26.00 -17.57
C ILE A 273 -1.53 24.77 -18.39
N ILE A 274 -2.72 24.80 -19.00
CA ILE A 274 -3.26 23.66 -19.77
C ILE A 274 -2.66 23.61 -21.17
N GLU A 275 -2.47 24.76 -21.81
CA GLU A 275 -1.71 24.84 -23.06
C GLU A 275 -0.25 24.44 -22.84
N ALA A 276 0.35 24.80 -21.70
CA ALA A 276 1.70 24.33 -21.35
C ALA A 276 1.77 22.80 -21.21
N LEU A 277 0.73 22.14 -20.66
CA LEU A 277 0.66 20.68 -20.62
C LEU A 277 0.61 20.06 -22.04
N LYS A 278 -0.15 20.69 -22.95
CA LYS A 278 -0.22 20.27 -24.35
C LYS A 278 1.14 20.40 -25.06
N ASP A 279 1.85 21.50 -24.82
CA ASP A 279 3.20 21.73 -25.36
C ASP A 279 4.18 20.65 -24.87
N VAL A 280 4.21 20.40 -23.56
CA VAL A 280 5.04 19.33 -22.96
C VAL A 280 4.73 17.96 -23.59
N THR A 281 3.44 17.63 -23.72
CA THR A 281 3.00 16.36 -24.32
C THR A 281 3.46 16.25 -25.78
N THR A 282 3.38 17.34 -26.54
CA THR A 282 3.78 17.37 -27.95
C THR A 282 5.29 17.19 -28.09
N ARG A 283 6.08 17.94 -27.32
CA ARG A 283 7.55 17.86 -27.34
C ARG A 283 8.06 16.47 -26.96
N LEU A 284 7.44 15.81 -25.98
CA LEU A 284 7.81 14.44 -25.62
C LEU A 284 7.48 13.43 -26.73
N ARG A 285 6.38 13.61 -27.46
CA ARG A 285 6.05 12.75 -28.61
C ARG A 285 7.03 12.94 -29.77
N GLU A 286 7.56 14.14 -29.97
CA GLU A 286 8.54 14.44 -31.03
C GLU A 286 9.88 13.74 -30.77
N ILE A 287 10.36 13.76 -29.52
CA ILE A 287 11.66 13.18 -29.18
C ILE A 287 11.62 11.66 -28.94
N ARG A 288 10.44 11.02 -28.90
CA ARG A 288 10.29 9.62 -28.47
C ARG A 288 11.23 8.62 -29.15
N HIS A 289 11.49 8.81 -30.44
CA HIS A 289 12.34 7.92 -31.23
C HIS A 289 13.84 8.16 -31.03
N SER A 290 14.20 9.28 -30.39
CA SER A 290 15.59 9.66 -30.09
C SER A 290 15.99 9.34 -28.65
N VAL A 291 15.05 8.88 -27.81
CA VAL A 291 15.30 8.55 -26.41
C VAL A 291 15.73 7.10 -26.31
N GLU A 292 16.86 6.88 -25.64
CA GLU A 292 17.34 5.54 -25.34
C GLU A 292 16.36 4.78 -24.43
N SER A 293 16.13 3.51 -24.76
CA SER A 293 15.32 2.60 -23.96
C SER A 293 15.88 2.50 -22.54
N ASN A 294 14.98 2.33 -21.57
CA ASN A 294 15.36 2.27 -20.17
C ASN A 294 16.37 1.13 -19.90
N PRO A 295 17.58 1.42 -19.40
CA PRO A 295 18.63 0.42 -19.22
C PRO A 295 18.24 -0.66 -18.21
N ASP A 296 17.46 -0.33 -17.18
CA ASP A 296 16.98 -1.31 -16.21
C ASP A 296 15.97 -2.27 -16.84
N VAL A 297 15.08 -1.77 -17.71
CA VAL A 297 14.12 -2.60 -18.46
C VAL A 297 14.87 -3.56 -19.39
N ASN A 298 15.92 -3.08 -20.06
CA ASN A 298 16.76 -3.92 -20.92
C ASN A 298 17.47 -5.02 -20.13
N GLU A 299 17.98 -4.72 -18.93
CA GLU A 299 18.60 -5.71 -18.07
C GLU A 299 17.60 -6.74 -17.52
N ILE A 300 16.36 -6.33 -17.23
CA ILE A 300 15.27 -7.27 -16.88
C ILE A 300 14.97 -8.21 -18.05
N ILE A 301 14.80 -7.68 -19.26
CA ILE A 301 14.53 -8.48 -20.46
C ILE A 301 15.66 -9.48 -20.71
N LYS A 302 16.91 -9.00 -20.67
CA LYS A 302 18.10 -9.83 -20.83
C LYS A 302 18.15 -10.95 -19.79
N THR A 303 17.93 -10.63 -18.52
CA THR A 303 17.93 -11.61 -17.42
C THR A 303 16.85 -12.68 -17.61
N LEU A 304 15.63 -12.27 -18.02
CA LEU A 304 14.53 -13.20 -18.29
C LEU A 304 14.80 -14.09 -19.50
N LEU A 305 15.38 -13.55 -20.57
CA LEU A 305 15.70 -14.32 -21.77
C LEU A 305 16.83 -15.34 -21.51
N GLN A 306 17.82 -14.98 -20.71
CA GLN A 306 18.87 -15.93 -20.29
C GLN A 306 18.30 -17.10 -19.48
N GLU A 307 17.34 -16.85 -18.60
CA GLU A 307 16.63 -17.93 -17.88
C GLU A 307 15.70 -18.73 -18.79
N TYR A 308 15.09 -18.07 -19.78
CA TYR A 308 14.27 -18.74 -20.78
C TYR A 308 15.09 -19.72 -21.63
N GLU A 309 16.35 -19.42 -21.96
CA GLU A 309 17.20 -20.34 -22.74
C GLU A 309 17.49 -21.68 -22.04
N ILE A 310 17.41 -21.71 -20.71
CA ILE A 310 17.63 -22.92 -19.88
C ILE A 310 16.34 -23.46 -19.26
N LEU A 311 15.18 -23.07 -19.82
CA LEU A 311 13.87 -23.42 -19.26
C LEU A 311 13.59 -24.93 -19.33
N ASN A 312 12.82 -25.39 -18.35
CA ASN A 312 12.12 -26.67 -18.36
C ASN A 312 10.59 -26.42 -18.38
N GLU A 313 9.77 -27.48 -18.52
CA GLU A 313 8.30 -27.36 -18.63
C GLU A 313 7.66 -26.65 -17.41
N ASP A 314 8.26 -26.82 -16.24
CA ASP A 314 7.82 -26.23 -14.98
C ASP A 314 8.35 -24.80 -14.76
N SER A 315 9.10 -24.25 -15.71
CA SER A 315 9.75 -22.96 -15.51
C SER A 315 8.76 -21.81 -15.44
N ARG A 316 8.87 -21.00 -14.38
CA ARG A 316 8.01 -19.84 -14.10
C ARG A 316 8.84 -18.67 -13.57
N PHE A 317 8.48 -17.46 -14.00
CA PHE A 317 9.18 -16.22 -13.68
C PHE A 317 8.27 -15.23 -12.98
N LEU A 318 8.81 -14.51 -12.00
CA LEU A 318 8.07 -13.52 -11.23
C LEU A 318 8.85 -12.22 -11.14
N VAL A 319 8.26 -11.12 -11.61
CA VAL A 319 8.86 -9.78 -11.55
C VAL A 319 8.04 -8.90 -10.63
N PHE A 320 8.64 -8.47 -9.52
CA PHE A 320 8.00 -7.55 -8.59
C PHE A 320 8.33 -6.10 -8.94
N VAL A 321 7.28 -5.27 -8.98
CA VAL A 321 7.37 -3.83 -9.26
C VAL A 321 6.53 -3.03 -8.25
N LYS A 322 6.85 -1.74 -8.11
CA LYS A 322 6.24 -0.87 -7.09
C LYS A 322 4.78 -0.53 -7.36
N THR A 323 4.40 -0.24 -8.61
CA THR A 323 3.08 0.33 -8.93
C THR A 323 2.30 -0.55 -9.90
N ARG A 324 0.97 -0.40 -9.92
CA ARG A 324 0.08 -1.11 -10.85
C ARG A 324 0.35 -0.72 -12.31
N ALA A 325 0.61 0.56 -12.54
CA ALA A 325 0.98 1.09 -13.84
C ALA A 325 2.27 0.43 -14.36
N SER A 326 3.31 0.33 -13.52
CA SER A 326 4.54 -0.38 -13.87
C SER A 326 4.32 -1.86 -14.14
N ALA A 327 3.42 -2.53 -13.40
CA ALA A 327 3.13 -3.95 -13.63
C ALA A 327 2.54 -4.18 -15.02
N LYS A 328 1.52 -3.39 -15.39
CA LYS A 328 0.87 -3.47 -16.71
C LYS A 328 1.82 -3.09 -17.84
N ALA A 329 2.56 -1.99 -17.68
CA ALA A 329 3.47 -1.48 -18.69
C ALA A 329 4.64 -2.43 -18.95
N LEU A 330 5.27 -2.94 -17.89
CA LEU A 330 6.39 -3.87 -18.02
C LEU A 330 5.92 -5.19 -18.62
N ALA A 331 4.78 -5.75 -18.19
CA ALA A 331 4.22 -6.97 -18.78
C ALA A 331 3.99 -6.83 -20.29
N LYS A 332 3.50 -5.67 -20.76
CA LYS A 332 3.33 -5.37 -22.19
C LYS A 332 4.66 -5.24 -22.94
N ARG A 333 5.72 -4.78 -22.27
CA ARG A 333 7.05 -4.54 -22.84
C ARG A 333 7.89 -5.82 -22.95
N LEU A 334 7.60 -6.83 -22.13
CA LEU A 334 8.32 -8.09 -22.11
C LEU A 334 8.13 -8.90 -23.42
N PRO A 335 9.14 -9.70 -23.84
CA PRO A 335 9.07 -10.51 -25.05
C PRO A 335 7.86 -11.47 -25.08
N HIS A 336 7.25 -11.62 -26.26
CA HIS A 336 6.07 -12.48 -26.45
C HIS A 336 6.29 -13.95 -26.08
N CYS A 337 7.53 -14.46 -26.19
CA CYS A 337 7.86 -15.84 -25.80
C CYS A 337 7.61 -16.12 -24.31
N LEU A 338 7.66 -15.10 -23.45
CA LEU A 338 7.40 -15.22 -22.00
C LEU A 338 5.91 -15.26 -21.67
N LYS A 339 5.03 -14.96 -22.64
CA LYS A 339 3.58 -14.85 -22.45
C LYS A 339 3.23 -14.07 -21.17
N ALA A 340 3.90 -12.93 -20.98
CA ALA A 340 3.86 -12.19 -19.73
C ALA A 340 2.47 -11.62 -19.44
N THR A 341 2.06 -11.67 -18.17
CA THR A 341 0.84 -11.04 -17.66
C THR A 341 1.15 -10.24 -16.40
N HIS A 342 0.15 -9.56 -15.84
CA HIS A 342 0.31 -8.74 -14.64
C HIS A 342 -0.65 -9.16 -13.53
N LEU A 343 -0.23 -8.99 -12.27
CA LEU A 343 -1.02 -9.32 -11.09
C LEU A 343 -1.01 -8.15 -10.09
N THR A 344 -2.16 -7.51 -9.92
CA THR A 344 -2.31 -6.31 -9.09
C THR A 344 -3.52 -6.41 -8.16
N GLY A 345 -3.48 -5.75 -7.00
CA GLY A 345 -4.58 -5.78 -6.05
C GLY A 345 -5.81 -4.98 -6.50
N GLY A 346 -7.02 -5.45 -6.18
CA GLY A 346 -8.30 -4.90 -6.65
C GLY A 346 -8.91 -3.73 -5.87
N THR A 347 -8.16 -3.05 -4.99
CA THR A 347 -8.73 -1.91 -4.25
C THR A 347 -8.97 -0.71 -5.16
N LYS A 348 -10.11 -0.03 -4.95
CA LYS A 348 -10.50 1.24 -5.58
C LYS A 348 -9.53 2.38 -5.20
N SER A 349 -8.30 2.35 -5.69
CA SER A 349 -7.43 3.54 -5.70
C SER A 349 -7.92 4.50 -6.80
N LYS A 350 -7.35 5.72 -6.83
CA LYS A 350 -7.62 6.70 -7.90
C LYS A 350 -7.38 6.11 -9.30
N ASP A 351 -6.44 5.17 -9.41
CA ASP A 351 -6.17 4.39 -10.62
C ASP A 351 -7.18 3.23 -10.69
N LYS A 352 -8.25 3.41 -11.46
CA LYS A 352 -9.38 2.47 -11.66
C LYS A 352 -8.99 1.15 -12.37
N ALA A 353 -7.81 0.59 -12.11
CA ALA A 353 -7.18 -0.43 -12.95
C ALA A 353 -6.52 -1.60 -12.17
N GLY A 354 -7.01 -1.94 -10.97
CA GLY A 354 -6.58 -3.14 -10.25
C GLY A 354 -7.42 -4.36 -10.62
N LEU A 355 -6.84 -5.57 -10.56
CA LEU A 355 -7.59 -6.81 -10.82
C LEU A 355 -8.51 -7.17 -9.64
N HIS A 356 -9.77 -7.48 -9.94
CA HIS A 356 -10.70 -8.08 -8.98
C HIS A 356 -10.22 -9.47 -8.54
N ILE A 357 -10.75 -9.97 -7.42
CA ILE A 357 -10.31 -11.25 -6.85
C ILE A 357 -10.50 -12.41 -7.84
N ASP A 358 -11.60 -12.42 -8.58
CA ASP A 358 -11.90 -13.46 -9.57
C ASP A 358 -10.89 -13.43 -10.73
N GLU A 359 -10.54 -12.24 -11.21
CA GLU A 359 -9.51 -12.04 -12.25
C GLU A 359 -8.12 -12.45 -11.75
N GLN A 360 -7.78 -12.17 -10.49
CA GLN A 360 -6.53 -12.62 -9.89
C GLN A 360 -6.46 -14.15 -9.85
N LEU A 361 -7.55 -14.82 -9.42
CA LEU A 361 -7.62 -16.28 -9.38
C LEU A 361 -7.50 -16.90 -10.78
N GLU A 362 -8.12 -16.28 -11.78
CA GLU A 362 -8.03 -16.70 -13.17
C GLU A 362 -6.59 -16.60 -13.71
N VAL A 363 -5.94 -15.45 -13.54
CA VAL A 363 -4.52 -15.26 -13.92
C VAL A 363 -3.63 -16.29 -13.23
N MET A 364 -3.88 -16.58 -11.95
CA MET A 364 -3.14 -17.59 -11.19
C MET A 364 -3.42 -19.02 -11.64
N GLY A 365 -4.63 -19.32 -12.16
CA GLY A 365 -4.95 -20.60 -12.78
C GLY A 365 -4.17 -20.81 -14.07
N ARG A 366 -4.22 -19.82 -14.98
CA ARG A 366 -3.50 -19.85 -16.26
C ARG A 366 -1.98 -19.91 -16.09
N PHE A 367 -1.45 -19.25 -15.06
CA PHE A 367 -0.03 -19.32 -14.71
C PHE A 367 0.38 -20.72 -14.20
N ARG A 368 -0.48 -21.40 -13.44
CA ARG A 368 -0.27 -22.80 -13.03
C ARG A 368 -0.20 -23.73 -14.23
N GLU A 369 -1.15 -23.57 -15.15
CA GLU A 369 -1.27 -24.38 -16.37
C GLU A 369 -0.16 -24.12 -17.40
N GLY A 370 0.68 -23.10 -17.19
CA GLY A 370 1.79 -22.76 -18.11
C GLY A 370 1.36 -21.93 -19.33
N GLU A 371 0.13 -21.41 -19.34
CA GLU A 371 -0.31 -20.44 -20.35
C GLU A 371 0.49 -19.14 -20.23
N HIS A 372 0.82 -18.73 -19.00
CA HIS A 372 1.73 -17.62 -18.72
C HIS A 372 3.02 -18.13 -18.12
N LEU A 373 4.19 -17.74 -18.65
CA LEU A 373 5.49 -18.08 -18.07
C LEU A 373 6.01 -16.99 -17.13
N CYS A 374 5.55 -15.75 -17.29
CA CYS A 374 5.98 -14.62 -16.46
C CYS A 374 4.79 -13.84 -15.90
N ILE A 375 4.81 -13.57 -14.59
CA ILE A 375 3.91 -12.61 -13.95
C ILE A 375 4.72 -11.38 -13.53
N VAL A 376 4.21 -10.19 -13.87
CA VAL A 376 4.68 -8.93 -13.28
C VAL A 376 3.69 -8.50 -12.19
N ALA A 377 4.12 -8.53 -10.92
CA ALA A 377 3.25 -8.33 -9.78
C ALA A 377 3.62 -7.13 -8.90
N THR A 378 2.61 -6.57 -8.24
CA THR A 378 2.81 -5.69 -7.08
C THR A 378 2.86 -6.50 -5.78
N SER A 379 2.86 -5.83 -4.62
CA SER A 379 2.88 -6.47 -3.30
C SER A 379 1.72 -7.44 -3.02
N VAL A 380 0.67 -7.46 -3.84
CA VAL A 380 -0.41 -8.47 -3.75
C VAL A 380 0.14 -9.90 -3.83
N ALA A 381 1.25 -10.11 -4.52
CA ALA A 381 1.90 -11.41 -4.68
C ALA A 381 2.89 -11.76 -3.56
N CYS A 382 3.10 -10.87 -2.58
CA CYS A 382 4.05 -11.12 -1.49
C CYS A 382 3.51 -12.15 -0.50
N GLU A 383 2.25 -12.00 -0.07
CA GLU A 383 1.65 -12.78 1.03
C GLU A 383 0.29 -13.37 0.60
N GLY A 384 -0.07 -14.54 1.14
CA GLY A 384 -1.43 -15.10 1.05
C GLY A 384 -1.91 -15.62 -0.32
N LEU A 385 -1.24 -15.31 -1.42
CA LEU A 385 -1.49 -15.94 -2.72
C LEU A 385 -0.65 -17.21 -2.88
N ASP A 386 -1.29 -18.31 -3.28
CA ASP A 386 -0.62 -19.55 -3.67
C ASP A 386 -0.03 -19.39 -5.07
N ILE A 387 1.23 -18.94 -5.12
CA ILE A 387 1.96 -18.76 -6.37
C ILE A 387 2.77 -20.03 -6.64
N PRO A 388 2.68 -20.60 -7.86
CA PRO A 388 3.52 -21.70 -8.29
C PRO A 388 4.99 -21.47 -8.01
N GLN A 389 5.71 -22.59 -7.86
CA GLN A 389 7.16 -22.55 -7.73
C GLN A 389 7.75 -21.80 -8.92
N CYS A 390 8.70 -20.92 -8.65
CA CYS A 390 9.38 -20.13 -9.67
C CYS A 390 10.89 -20.39 -9.63
N ASN A 391 11.53 -20.25 -10.78
CA ASN A 391 12.97 -20.46 -10.96
C ASN A 391 13.69 -19.11 -10.90
N LEU A 392 13.03 -18.04 -11.37
CA LEU A 392 13.57 -16.69 -11.32
C LEU A 392 12.56 -15.73 -10.69
N MET A 393 13.03 -15.00 -9.68
CA MET A 393 12.36 -13.84 -9.15
C MET A 393 13.20 -12.59 -9.36
N ILE A 394 12.64 -11.56 -10.00
CA ILE A 394 13.27 -10.24 -10.14
C ILE A 394 12.53 -9.24 -9.27
N ARG A 395 13.24 -8.51 -8.41
CA ARG A 395 12.71 -7.34 -7.69
C ARG A 395 13.20 -6.07 -8.36
N TYR A 396 12.35 -5.43 -9.15
CA TYR A 396 12.71 -4.21 -9.86
C TYR A 396 12.30 -2.95 -9.07
N LYS A 397 13.30 -2.29 -8.47
CA LYS A 397 13.12 -1.11 -7.58
C LYS A 397 12.00 -1.32 -6.55
N PHE A 398 11.82 -2.59 -6.14
CA PHE A 398 10.75 -3.03 -5.27
C PHE A 398 11.26 -3.24 -3.86
N ARG A 399 10.69 -2.47 -2.93
CA ARG A 399 11.07 -2.46 -1.51
C ARG A 399 10.14 -3.38 -0.74
N VAL A 400 10.73 -4.21 0.12
CA VAL A 400 10.02 -5.14 1.00
C VAL A 400 10.59 -5.07 2.41
N ASP A 401 9.81 -5.46 3.40
CA ASP A 401 10.29 -5.66 4.76
C ASP A 401 10.93 -7.05 4.93
N GLU A 402 11.39 -7.36 6.15
CA GLU A 402 12.07 -8.61 6.44
C GLU A 402 11.16 -9.86 6.29
N ILE A 403 9.85 -9.71 6.51
CA ILE A 403 8.87 -10.79 6.46
C ILE A 403 8.55 -11.11 5.00
N SER A 404 8.12 -10.12 4.23
CA SER A 404 7.84 -10.26 2.81
C SER A 404 9.07 -10.74 2.03
N SER A 405 10.27 -10.24 2.35
CA SER A 405 11.53 -10.75 1.77
C SER A 405 11.78 -12.23 2.07
N TYR A 406 11.41 -12.69 3.27
CA TYR A 406 11.54 -14.10 3.65
C TYR A 406 10.53 -14.98 2.92
N GLN A 407 9.26 -14.58 2.91
CA GLN A 407 8.18 -15.32 2.24
C GLN A 407 8.38 -15.40 0.72
N MET A 408 8.76 -14.29 0.09
CA MET A 408 9.04 -14.25 -1.36
C MET A 408 10.13 -15.24 -1.75
N ARG A 409 11.23 -15.31 -1.00
CA ARG A 409 12.29 -16.31 -1.26
C ARG A 409 11.78 -17.73 -1.09
N GLY A 410 10.87 -17.98 -0.16
CA GLY A 410 10.22 -19.27 0.01
C GLY A 410 9.38 -19.73 -1.18
N ARG A 411 9.14 -18.87 -2.18
CA ARG A 411 8.46 -19.19 -3.45
C ARG A 411 9.43 -19.67 -4.54
N ILE A 412 10.73 -19.47 -4.34
CA ILE A 412 11.80 -19.92 -5.25
C ILE A 412 12.29 -21.27 -4.72
N ARG A 413 11.67 -22.35 -5.18
CA ARG A 413 11.90 -23.71 -4.65
C ARG A 413 12.63 -24.65 -5.60
N ASP A 414 12.84 -24.22 -6.85
CA ASP A 414 13.56 -25.03 -7.82
C ASP A 414 15.07 -25.06 -7.50
N LYS A 415 15.71 -26.22 -7.72
CA LYS A 415 17.15 -26.40 -7.49
C LYS A 415 17.93 -25.58 -8.51
N GLY A 416 18.47 -24.46 -8.06
CA GLY A 416 19.19 -23.50 -8.91
C GLY A 416 18.44 -22.18 -9.11
N GLY A 417 17.28 -22.01 -8.48
CA GLY A 417 16.51 -20.77 -8.58
C GLY A 417 17.28 -19.53 -8.11
N ARG A 418 16.98 -18.39 -8.74
CA ARG A 418 17.67 -17.12 -8.55
C ARG A 418 16.73 -16.01 -8.07
N GLU A 419 17.19 -15.24 -7.09
CA GLU A 419 16.59 -13.95 -6.72
C GLU A 419 17.49 -12.82 -7.24
N VAL A 420 16.98 -12.03 -8.18
CA VAL A 420 17.68 -10.86 -8.74
C VAL A 420 17.08 -9.59 -8.14
N ILE A 421 17.91 -8.75 -7.54
CA ILE A 421 17.49 -7.46 -6.98
C ILE A 421 18.11 -6.36 -7.86
N LEU A 422 17.26 -5.70 -8.66
CA LEU A 422 17.65 -4.56 -9.48
C LEU A 422 17.21 -3.28 -8.77
N ALA A 423 18.16 -2.59 -8.13
CA ALA A 423 17.85 -1.45 -7.27
C ALA A 423 19.01 -0.45 -7.13
N SER A 424 18.75 0.66 -6.44
CA SER A 424 19.78 1.65 -6.07
C SER A 424 20.66 1.15 -4.93
N ALA A 425 21.79 1.83 -4.69
CA ALA A 425 22.68 1.52 -3.56
C ALA A 425 21.96 1.63 -2.20
N GLU A 426 21.13 2.65 -2.03
CA GLU A 426 20.32 2.87 -0.82
C GLU A 426 19.38 1.68 -0.55
N ASP A 427 18.79 1.11 -1.61
CA ASP A 427 17.90 -0.05 -1.49
C ASP A 427 18.66 -1.35 -1.19
N PHE A 428 19.91 -1.47 -1.62
CA PHE A 428 20.78 -2.58 -1.19
C PHE A 428 21.14 -2.51 0.29
N GLU A 429 21.36 -1.31 0.84
CA GLU A 429 21.62 -1.14 2.27
C GLU A 429 20.40 -1.55 3.11
N ARG A 430 19.19 -1.19 2.66
CA ARG A 430 17.94 -1.64 3.30
C ARG A 430 17.79 -3.15 3.25
N GLU A 431 18.09 -3.79 2.13
CA GLU A 431 18.08 -5.25 2.03
C GLU A 431 19.06 -5.90 3.00
N THR A 432 20.26 -5.33 3.15
CA THR A 432 21.25 -5.80 4.14
C THR A 432 20.68 -5.71 5.57
N LYS A 433 19.96 -4.64 5.91
CA LYS A 433 19.27 -4.53 7.20
C LYS A 433 18.16 -5.59 7.37
N ASN A 434 17.41 -5.91 6.31
CA ASN A 434 16.41 -6.97 6.35
C ASN A 434 17.06 -8.34 6.60
N ILE A 435 18.19 -8.64 5.96
CA ILE A 435 18.95 -9.88 6.20
C ILE A 435 19.42 -9.95 7.65
N LEU A 436 19.93 -8.85 8.20
CA LEU A 436 20.35 -8.78 9.60
C LEU A 436 19.16 -8.99 10.56
N ARG A 437 17.99 -8.43 10.26
CA ARG A 437 16.76 -8.66 11.03
C ARG A 437 16.31 -10.12 11.00
N GLN A 438 16.43 -10.79 9.86
CA GLN A 438 16.14 -12.22 9.76
C GLN A 438 17.13 -13.06 10.59
N TYR A 439 18.39 -12.64 10.66
CA TYR A 439 19.37 -13.26 11.57
C TYR A 439 18.96 -13.08 13.04
N TYR A 440 18.59 -11.86 13.45
CA TYR A 440 18.07 -11.62 14.81
C TYR A 440 16.81 -12.42 15.11
N MET A 441 15.89 -12.54 14.15
CA MET A 441 14.68 -13.35 14.26
C MET A 441 15.02 -14.82 14.55
N LYS A 442 15.91 -15.42 13.76
CA LYS A 442 16.33 -16.81 13.95
C LYS A 442 16.93 -17.02 15.35
N ASN A 443 17.83 -16.13 15.76
CA ASN A 443 18.42 -16.19 17.10
C ASN A 443 17.39 -16.00 18.22
N ALA A 444 16.37 -15.16 18.00
CA ALA A 444 15.29 -14.98 18.96
C ALA A 444 14.43 -16.24 19.11
N ILE A 445 14.16 -16.94 18.01
CA ILE A 445 13.45 -18.24 18.02
C ILE A 445 14.23 -19.26 18.84
N GLU A 446 15.54 -19.43 18.56
CA GLU A 446 16.39 -20.37 19.30
C GLU A 446 16.45 -20.07 20.81
N GLN A 447 16.44 -18.80 21.19
CA GLN A 447 16.43 -18.42 22.61
C GLN A 447 15.09 -18.65 23.31
N VAL A 448 13.97 -18.68 22.57
CA VAL A 448 12.62 -18.73 23.12
C VAL A 448 12.02 -20.14 23.07
N ILE A 449 12.38 -20.95 22.08
CA ILE A 449 11.66 -22.19 21.74
C ILE A 449 11.57 -23.21 22.88
N ASP A 450 12.62 -23.32 23.70
CA ASP A 450 12.68 -24.27 24.81
C ASP A 450 12.33 -23.65 26.18
N LEU A 451 11.92 -22.37 26.21
CA LEU A 451 11.48 -21.71 27.44
C LEU A 451 10.02 -22.02 27.75
N ASP A 452 9.72 -22.30 29.03
CA ASP A 452 8.34 -22.23 29.51
C ASP A 452 7.94 -20.78 29.74
N LEU A 453 7.18 -20.23 28.78
CA LEU A 453 6.69 -18.87 28.84
C LEU A 453 5.29 -18.74 29.45
N THR A 454 4.70 -19.80 30.01
CA THR A 454 3.30 -19.80 30.47
C THR A 454 3.01 -18.65 31.45
N ALA A 455 3.84 -18.49 32.49
CA ALA A 455 3.67 -17.40 33.46
C ALA A 455 3.94 -16.02 32.84
N HIS A 456 4.94 -15.92 31.96
CA HIS A 456 5.30 -14.66 31.30
C HIS A 456 4.17 -14.16 30.38
N ILE A 457 3.60 -15.06 29.57
CA ILE A 457 2.50 -14.76 28.65
C ILE A 457 1.26 -14.35 29.44
N ALA A 458 0.91 -15.06 30.51
CA ALA A 458 -0.24 -14.71 31.36
C ALA A 458 -0.11 -13.30 31.98
N ILE A 459 1.10 -12.90 32.41
CA ILE A 459 1.35 -11.54 32.93
C ILE A 459 1.27 -10.51 31.81
N ALA A 460 1.91 -10.75 30.67
CA ALA A 460 1.93 -9.85 29.53
C ALA A 460 0.52 -9.60 28.97
N GLU A 461 -0.26 -10.67 28.82
CA GLU A 461 -1.64 -10.61 28.33
C GLU A 461 -2.55 -9.75 29.24
N ARG A 462 -2.43 -9.89 30.57
CA ARG A 462 -3.13 -9.02 31.53
C ARG A 462 -2.76 -7.55 31.35
N GLY A 463 -1.47 -7.26 31.10
CA GLY A 463 -1.00 -5.90 30.82
C GLY A 463 -1.55 -5.33 29.51
N ILE A 464 -1.62 -6.15 28.46
CA ILE A 464 -2.24 -5.80 27.18
C ILE A 464 -3.73 -5.47 27.39
N TYR A 465 -4.46 -6.35 28.06
CA TYR A 465 -5.88 -6.16 28.35
C TYR A 465 -6.15 -4.88 29.17
N ALA A 466 -5.35 -4.61 30.22
CA ALA A 466 -5.47 -3.38 31.00
C ALA A 466 -5.28 -2.11 30.13
N SER A 467 -4.31 -2.16 29.21
CA SER A 467 -4.06 -1.07 28.25
C SER A 467 -5.23 -0.87 27.28
N GLU A 468 -5.86 -1.95 26.82
CA GLU A 468 -7.07 -1.90 25.98
C GLU A 468 -8.26 -1.29 26.70
N VAL A 469 -8.50 -1.65 27.97
CA VAL A 469 -9.55 -1.06 28.81
C VAL A 469 -9.34 0.45 28.94
N GLN A 470 -8.13 0.88 29.28
CA GLN A 470 -7.80 2.30 29.38
C GLN A 470 -8.02 3.03 28.05
N GLY A 471 -7.60 2.43 26.93
CA GLY A 471 -7.81 2.97 25.58
C GLY A 471 -9.29 3.18 25.24
N ARG A 472 -10.16 2.24 25.62
CA ARG A 472 -11.63 2.35 25.44
C ARG A 472 -12.22 3.51 26.24
N LEU A 473 -11.84 3.65 27.51
CA LEU A 473 -12.33 4.73 28.39
C LEU A 473 -11.94 6.11 27.84
N LEU A 474 -10.72 6.25 27.32
CA LEU A 474 -10.27 7.48 26.67
C LEU A 474 -11.08 7.79 25.40
N GLN A 475 -11.37 6.79 24.57
CA GLN A 475 -12.17 6.97 23.37
C GLN A 475 -13.62 7.37 23.69
N GLN A 476 -14.23 6.80 24.73
CA GLN A 476 -15.57 7.18 25.18
C GLN A 476 -15.60 8.64 25.65
N ARG A 477 -14.63 9.07 26.46
CA ARG A 477 -14.52 10.48 26.88
C ARG A 477 -14.38 11.44 25.70
N GLN A 478 -13.63 11.06 24.67
CA GLN A 478 -13.48 11.86 23.45
C GLN A 478 -14.72 11.85 22.55
N SER A 479 -15.50 10.76 22.52
CA SER A 479 -16.78 10.76 21.79
C SER A 479 -17.82 11.61 22.49
N ASP A 480 -17.84 11.58 23.82
CA ASP A 480 -18.80 12.34 24.62
C ASP A 480 -18.48 13.84 24.60
N SER A 481 -17.21 14.22 24.37
CA SER A 481 -16.79 15.62 24.17
C SER A 481 -17.02 16.15 22.76
N LYS A 482 -17.38 15.31 21.78
CA LYS A 482 -17.73 15.74 20.42
C LYS A 482 -19.23 16.03 20.34
N THR A 483 -19.63 17.16 20.90
CA THR A 483 -20.98 17.71 20.77
C THR A 483 -21.20 18.35 19.40
N THR A 484 -22.28 17.92 18.72
CA THR A 484 -23.42 18.70 18.18
C THR A 484 -23.25 20.21 17.85
N GLY A 485 -22.09 20.67 17.41
CA GLY A 485 -21.91 22.03 16.90
C GLY A 485 -22.47 22.18 15.49
N ALA A 486 -23.08 23.32 15.18
CA ALA A 486 -23.37 23.71 13.80
C ALA A 486 -22.04 23.90 13.05
N PHE A 487 -21.92 23.33 11.86
CA PHE A 487 -20.74 23.46 11.00
C PHE A 487 -21.17 23.58 9.55
N THR A 488 -20.37 24.18 8.67
CA THR A 488 -20.66 24.28 7.24
C THR A 488 -19.64 23.47 6.45
N VAL A 489 -20.10 22.79 5.39
CA VAL A 489 -19.25 22.06 4.45
C VAL A 489 -18.97 22.94 3.26
N ASN A 490 -17.69 23.20 2.99
CA ASN A 490 -17.23 24.01 1.88
C ASN A 490 -16.55 23.16 0.81
N CYS A 491 -16.61 23.60 -0.44
CA CYS A 491 -15.87 22.99 -1.54
C CYS A 491 -14.37 23.19 -1.34
N LYS A 492 -13.62 22.09 -1.25
CA LYS A 492 -12.16 22.14 -1.05
C LYS A 492 -11.40 22.87 -2.18
N PHE A 493 -11.95 22.92 -3.39
CA PHE A 493 -11.27 23.49 -4.55
C PHE A 493 -11.43 25.01 -4.68
N CYS A 494 -12.61 25.54 -4.35
CA CYS A 494 -12.93 26.97 -4.53
C CYS A 494 -13.40 27.67 -3.25
N GLY A 495 -13.50 26.97 -2.13
CA GLY A 495 -13.92 27.51 -0.83
C GLY A 495 -15.41 27.81 -0.70
N LYS A 496 -16.21 27.70 -1.77
CA LYS A 496 -17.65 28.03 -1.75
C LYS A 496 -18.42 27.09 -0.80
N PRO A 497 -19.37 27.60 -0.01
CA PRO A 497 -20.21 26.78 0.85
C PRO A 497 -21.09 25.85 0.01
N ILE A 498 -21.21 24.58 0.42
CA ILE A 498 -22.02 23.55 -0.22
C ILE A 498 -23.29 23.27 0.59
N ALA A 499 -23.15 23.03 1.90
CA ALA A 499 -24.26 22.67 2.76
C ALA A 499 -23.95 22.92 4.23
N ASP A 500 -24.99 23.17 5.03
CA ASP A 500 -24.88 23.17 6.49
C ASP A 500 -24.89 21.74 7.06
N GLY A 501 -24.10 21.51 8.11
CA GLY A 501 -23.97 20.25 8.82
C GLY A 501 -25.29 19.74 9.39
N GLN A 502 -26.26 20.62 9.65
CA GLN A 502 -27.61 20.25 10.03
C GLN A 502 -28.34 19.41 8.97
N PHE A 503 -27.94 19.50 7.71
CA PHE A 503 -28.50 18.70 6.60
C PHE A 503 -27.76 17.37 6.39
N ILE A 504 -26.69 17.10 7.15
CA ILE A 504 -25.90 15.88 6.98
C ILE A 504 -26.46 14.76 7.86
N ARG A 505 -26.67 13.59 7.27
CA ARG A 505 -27.09 12.37 7.97
C ARG A 505 -26.15 11.22 7.62
N ASN A 506 -25.84 10.37 8.60
CA ASN A 506 -24.99 9.21 8.41
C ASN A 506 -25.82 7.94 8.21
N ILE A 507 -25.73 7.33 7.02
CA ILE A 507 -26.27 6.01 6.73
C ILE A 507 -25.23 4.95 7.08
N LYS A 508 -25.64 3.95 7.88
CA LYS A 508 -24.80 2.82 8.33
C LYS A 508 -23.44 3.24 8.94
N ARG A 509 -23.35 4.45 9.52
CA ARG A 509 -22.12 5.05 10.09
C ARG A 509 -20.92 5.15 9.12
N LYS A 510 -21.11 4.93 7.82
CA LYS A 510 -20.04 4.92 6.81
C LYS A 510 -20.25 5.97 5.72
N ILE A 511 -21.51 6.32 5.45
CA ILE A 511 -21.86 7.19 4.32
C ILE A 511 -22.57 8.41 4.90
N ALA A 512 -21.95 9.58 4.75
CA ALA A 512 -22.59 10.86 5.03
C ALA A 512 -23.36 11.32 3.79
N ILE A 513 -24.64 11.67 3.95
CA ILE A 513 -25.52 12.15 2.88
C ILE A 513 -26.05 13.53 3.26
N ILE A 514 -26.08 14.44 2.29
CA ILE A 514 -26.65 15.77 2.44
C ILE A 514 -28.12 15.71 2.04
N PHE A 515 -29.01 16.06 2.98
CA PHE A 515 -30.46 16.16 2.79
C PHE A 515 -30.87 17.63 2.68
N ASP A 516 -30.40 18.29 1.63
CA ASP A 516 -30.74 19.67 1.30
C ASP A 516 -31.41 19.72 -0.08
N LYS A 517 -32.66 20.19 -0.14
CA LYS A 517 -33.42 20.30 -1.40
C LYS A 517 -32.84 21.34 -2.35
N THR A 518 -32.03 22.27 -1.84
CA THR A 518 -31.44 23.38 -2.61
C THR A 518 -30.11 23.01 -3.25
N ILE A 519 -29.53 21.84 -2.94
CA ILE A 519 -28.20 21.48 -3.45
C ILE A 519 -28.15 21.18 -4.97
N LEU A 520 -29.31 20.90 -5.58
CA LEU A 520 -29.45 20.60 -7.01
C LEU A 520 -29.92 21.80 -7.84
N THR A 521 -30.25 22.92 -7.17
CA THR A 521 -30.69 24.19 -7.77
C THR A 521 -29.57 25.20 -7.67
#